data_AF-A0A2E1GSH7-F1
#
_entry.id   AF-A0A2E1GSH7-F1
#
_cell.length_a   1.000
_cell.length_b   1.000
_cell.length_c   1.000
_cell.angle_alpha   90.00
_cell.angle_beta   90.00
_cell.angle_gamma   90.00
#
_symmetry.space_group_name_H-M   'P 1'
#
loop_
_entity.id
_entity.type
_entity.pdbx_description
1 polymer ?
#
loop_
_entity_poly.entity_id
_entity_poly.type
_entity_poly.pdbx_seq_one_letter_code
_entity_poly.pdbx_strand_id
1 'polypeptide(L)'
;SKDRSTNNSAVYQIAKQPGHQVLVAKDSLYVECLITGADFHKDSGLMGLTGYSKDGSQFLFLMPDYSVPYDQSKMMRYVLPVMPAQIEAIHIESPSAIWLTSEDEGLGLPRLFKVNIN
;
A
#
# COMPACT_ATOMS: atom_id res chain seq x y z
N SER A 1 -1.85 -8.60 -5.23
CA SER A 1 -0.77 -9.47 -5.75
C SER A 1 0.14 -8.64 -6.64
N LYS A 2 1.47 -8.82 -6.56
CA LYS A 2 2.47 -8.05 -7.33
C LYS A 2 2.45 -8.51 -8.80
N ASP A 3 1.87 -7.73 -9.71
CA ASP A 3 1.91 -8.02 -11.16
C ASP A 3 2.61 -6.88 -11.92
N ARG A 4 3.88 -7.11 -12.29
CA ARG A 4 4.71 -6.15 -13.06
C ARG A 4 4.33 -6.09 -14.55
N SER A 5 3.49 -6.99 -15.04
CA SER A 5 3.10 -7.03 -16.46
C SER A 5 1.91 -6.12 -16.75
N THR A 6 0.94 -6.06 -15.84
CA THR A 6 -0.28 -5.24 -15.99
C THR A 6 -0.28 -3.98 -15.14
N ASN A 7 0.67 -3.86 -14.19
CA ASN A 7 0.68 -2.83 -13.14
C ASN A 7 -0.62 -2.74 -12.32
N ASN A 8 -1.40 -3.82 -12.33
CA ASN A 8 -2.57 -3.98 -11.49
C ASN A 8 -2.20 -4.69 -10.20
N SER A 9 -2.96 -4.40 -9.14
CA SER A 9 -2.93 -5.13 -7.89
C SER A 9 -4.27 -5.80 -7.64
N ALA A 10 -4.30 -7.13 -7.82
CA ALA A 10 -5.47 -7.93 -7.45
C ALA A 10 -5.67 -7.95 -5.92
N VAL A 11 -6.91 -7.74 -5.49
CA VAL A 11 -7.37 -7.81 -4.10
C VAL A 11 -8.04 -9.16 -3.87
N TYR A 12 -7.70 -9.81 -2.77
CA TYR A 12 -8.28 -11.09 -2.36
C TYR A 12 -8.86 -10.95 -0.96
N GLN A 13 -9.98 -11.63 -0.72
CA GLN A 13 -10.56 -11.79 0.61
C GLN A 13 -10.53 -13.26 0.98
N ILE A 14 -10.00 -13.55 2.17
CA ILE A 14 -9.74 -14.92 2.65
C ILE A 14 -10.39 -15.07 4.03
N ALA A 15 -11.04 -16.20 4.28
CA ALA A 15 -11.56 -16.50 5.60
C ALA A 15 -10.39 -16.74 6.57
N LYS A 16 -10.51 -16.28 7.82
CA LYS A 16 -9.51 -16.52 8.87
C LYS A 16 -9.43 -17.98 9.32
N GLN A 17 -10.31 -18.84 8.83
CA GLN A 17 -10.35 -20.25 9.18
C GLN A 17 -9.18 -21.00 8.52
N PRO A 18 -8.49 -21.88 9.25
CA PRO A 18 -7.43 -22.70 8.67
C PRO A 18 -8.00 -23.72 7.69
N GLY A 19 -7.24 -24.08 6.67
CA GLY A 19 -7.61 -25.08 5.67
C GLY A 19 -7.28 -24.66 4.24
N HIS A 20 -7.54 -25.55 3.30
CA HIS A 20 -7.36 -25.25 1.88
C HIS A 20 -8.40 -24.21 1.43
N GLN A 21 -7.93 -23.09 0.89
CA GLN A 21 -8.76 -22.03 0.33
C GLN A 21 -8.27 -21.69 -1.08
N VAL A 22 -9.19 -21.61 -2.04
CA VAL A 22 -8.89 -21.17 -3.40
C VAL A 22 -9.00 -19.64 -3.45
N LEU A 23 -7.92 -18.98 -3.83
CA LEU A 23 -7.90 -17.52 -3.97
C LEU A 23 -8.58 -17.11 -5.28
N VAL A 24 -9.67 -16.36 -5.15
CA VAL A 24 -10.35 -15.72 -6.27
C VAL A 24 -10.27 -14.21 -6.06
N ALA A 25 -9.76 -13.50 -7.08
CA ALA A 25 -9.69 -12.05 -7.02
C ALA A 25 -11.11 -11.47 -6.83
N LYS A 26 -11.24 -10.55 -5.88
CA LYS A 26 -12.51 -9.85 -5.57
C LYS A 26 -12.55 -8.46 -6.17
N ASP A 27 -11.39 -7.88 -6.45
CA ASP A 27 -11.23 -6.58 -7.07
C ASP A 27 -9.83 -6.48 -7.71
N SER A 28 -9.62 -5.47 -8.54
CA SER A 28 -8.33 -5.15 -9.17
C SER A 28 -8.10 -3.65 -9.14
N LEU A 29 -7.03 -3.23 -8.48
CA LEU A 29 -6.63 -1.83 -8.39
C LEU A 29 -5.58 -1.51 -9.46
N TYR A 30 -5.87 -0.57 -10.35
CA TYR A 30 -4.83 0.00 -11.22
C TYR A 30 -3.97 0.99 -10.42
N VAL A 31 -2.69 0.68 -10.21
CA VAL A 31 -1.79 1.44 -9.31
C VAL A 31 -0.46 1.83 -9.96
N GLU A 32 -0.16 1.36 -11.18
CA GLU A 32 1.05 1.71 -11.97
C GLU A 32 2.39 1.38 -11.31
N CYS A 33 2.36 0.63 -10.21
CA CYS A 33 3.51 0.30 -9.39
C CYS A 33 3.33 -1.07 -8.73
N LEU A 34 4.34 -1.52 -8.02
CA LEU A 34 4.19 -2.68 -7.13
C LEU A 34 3.82 -2.23 -5.73
N ILE A 35 2.72 -2.76 -5.21
CA ILE A 35 2.35 -2.59 -3.81
C ILE A 35 3.22 -3.50 -2.93
N THR A 36 3.75 -2.91 -1.86
CA THR A 36 4.73 -3.51 -0.96
C THR A 36 4.25 -3.56 0.48
N GLY A 37 3.56 -2.53 0.95
CA GLY A 37 2.95 -2.46 2.27
C GLY A 37 1.47 -2.13 2.21
N ALA A 38 0.73 -2.56 3.23
CA ALA A 38 -0.67 -2.19 3.44
C ALA A 38 -1.01 -2.15 4.93
N ASP A 39 -1.84 -1.20 5.34
CA ASP A 39 -2.48 -1.18 6.67
C ASP A 39 -3.91 -0.67 6.56
N PHE A 40 -4.77 -1.13 7.47
CA PHE A 40 -6.18 -0.75 7.54
C PHE A 40 -6.53 -0.22 8.93
N HIS A 41 -6.80 1.08 8.99
CA HIS A 41 -7.23 1.76 10.20
C HIS A 41 -8.75 1.61 10.38
N LYS A 42 -9.14 0.65 11.22
CA LYS A 42 -10.54 0.23 11.40
C LYS A 42 -11.46 1.37 11.83
N ASP A 43 -10.99 2.23 12.74
CA ASP A 43 -11.85 3.26 13.35
C ASP A 43 -12.26 4.34 12.35
N SER A 44 -11.45 4.58 11.32
CA SER A 44 -11.75 5.53 10.25
C SER A 44 -12.11 4.90 8.91
N GLY A 45 -11.99 3.56 8.78
CA GLY A 45 -12.15 2.86 7.51
C GLY A 45 -11.09 3.22 6.46
N LEU A 46 -9.94 3.78 6.85
CA LEU A 46 -8.88 4.18 5.93
C LEU A 46 -7.98 2.99 5.61
N MET A 47 -7.85 2.67 4.32
CA MET A 47 -6.81 1.77 3.82
C MET A 47 -5.64 2.61 3.32
N GLY A 48 -4.43 2.23 3.70
CA GLY A 48 -3.19 2.83 3.23
C GLY A 48 -2.34 1.76 2.54
N LEU A 49 -1.80 2.08 1.37
CA LEU A 49 -0.88 1.22 0.64
C LEU A 49 0.42 1.96 0.36
N THR A 50 1.54 1.24 0.32
CA THR A 50 2.80 1.74 -0.23
C THR A 50 3.20 0.96 -1.45
N GLY A 51 3.93 1.59 -2.35
CA GLY A 51 4.46 0.91 -3.51
C GLY A 51 5.53 1.69 -4.23
N TYR A 52 6.18 1.06 -5.19
CA TYR A 52 7.23 1.68 -5.99
C TYR A 52 7.18 1.30 -7.47
N SER A 53 7.56 2.23 -8.33
CA SER A 53 7.67 2.02 -9.77
C SER A 53 9.05 1.52 -10.19
N LYS A 54 9.20 1.11 -11.45
CA LYS A 54 10.44 0.54 -11.99
C LYS A 54 11.65 1.50 -11.91
N ASP A 55 11.41 2.80 -11.87
CA ASP A 55 12.42 3.86 -11.73
C ASP A 55 12.83 4.13 -10.26
N GLY A 56 12.22 3.43 -9.29
CA GLY A 56 12.48 3.62 -7.86
C GLY A 56 11.65 4.71 -7.19
N SER A 57 10.74 5.39 -7.92
CA SER A 57 9.83 6.35 -7.29
C SER A 57 8.92 5.66 -6.28
N GLN A 58 8.80 6.23 -5.08
CA GLN A 58 8.03 5.69 -3.96
C GLN A 58 6.67 6.38 -3.85
N PHE A 59 5.63 5.62 -3.54
CA PHE A 59 4.26 6.12 -3.45
C PHE A 59 3.58 5.72 -2.14
N LEU A 60 2.73 6.62 -1.65
CA LEU A 60 1.71 6.37 -0.64
C LEU A 60 0.34 6.51 -1.29
N PHE A 61 -0.51 5.50 -1.12
CA PHE A 61 -1.91 5.53 -1.54
C PHE A 61 -2.80 5.58 -0.31
N LEU A 62 -3.76 6.51 -0.29
CA LEU A 62 -4.78 6.62 0.75
C LEU A 62 -6.15 6.35 0.13
N MET A 63 -6.89 5.43 0.75
CA MET A 63 -8.15 4.90 0.25
C MET A 63 -9.22 5.01 1.36
N PRO A 64 -9.90 6.17 1.48
CA PRO A 64 -10.94 6.37 2.49
C PRO A 64 -12.18 5.50 2.20
N ASP A 65 -12.97 5.22 3.25
CA ASP A 65 -14.19 4.40 3.16
C ASP A 65 -13.96 3.06 2.44
N TYR A 66 -12.85 2.39 2.78
CA TYR A 66 -12.39 1.22 2.04
C TYR A 66 -13.42 0.09 2.09
N SER A 67 -13.76 -0.41 0.90
CA SER A 67 -14.64 -1.55 0.67
C SER A 67 -14.12 -2.33 -0.54
N VAL A 68 -14.63 -3.54 -0.73
CA VAL A 68 -14.26 -4.40 -1.86
C VAL A 68 -15.56 -4.79 -2.59
N PRO A 69 -15.73 -4.43 -3.87
CA PRO A 69 -14.80 -3.66 -4.70
C PRO A 69 -14.67 -2.19 -4.26
N TYR A 70 -13.53 -1.58 -4.55
CA TYR A 70 -13.23 -0.19 -4.17
C TYR A 70 -13.50 0.79 -5.32
N ASP A 71 -14.09 1.94 -4.99
CA ASP A 71 -14.23 3.06 -5.92
C ASP A 71 -12.90 3.82 -6.06
N GLN A 72 -12.10 3.44 -7.06
CA GLN A 72 -10.77 4.03 -7.29
C GLN A 72 -10.78 5.54 -7.54
N SER A 73 -11.93 6.16 -7.84
CA SER A 73 -12.02 7.63 -7.97
C SER A 73 -11.73 8.37 -6.65
N LYS A 74 -11.87 7.69 -5.51
CA LYS A 74 -11.56 8.20 -4.18
C LYS A 74 -10.10 7.99 -3.76
N MET A 75 -9.32 7.26 -4.54
CA MET A 75 -7.93 6.94 -4.22
C MET A 75 -7.05 8.18 -4.36
N MET A 76 -6.37 8.56 -3.28
CA MET A 76 -5.33 9.59 -3.31
C MET A 76 -3.97 8.92 -3.47
N ARG A 77 -3.09 9.49 -4.31
CA ARG A 77 -1.72 9.02 -4.55
C ARG A 77 -0.75 10.16 -4.26
N TYR A 78 0.25 9.89 -3.42
CA TYR A 78 1.32 10.81 -3.08
C TYR A 78 2.66 10.24 -3.49
N VAL A 79 3.55 11.09 -3.99
CA VAL A 79 4.96 10.73 -4.21
C VAL A 79 5.72 10.99 -2.92
N LEU A 80 6.45 10.00 -2.43
CA LEU A 80 7.29 10.13 -1.26
C LEU A 80 8.71 10.57 -1.70
N PRO A 81 9.25 11.67 -1.16
CA PRO A 81 10.58 12.19 -1.54
C PRO A 81 11.71 11.40 -0.85
N VAL A 82 11.67 10.08 -0.92
CA VAL A 82 12.59 9.17 -0.24
C VAL A 82 13.25 8.26 -1.27
N MET A 83 14.47 8.61 -1.69
CA MET A 83 15.27 7.82 -2.64
C MET A 83 16.76 7.87 -2.25
N PRO A 84 17.54 6.82 -2.54
CA PRO A 84 17.09 5.46 -2.90
C PRO A 84 16.39 4.81 -1.68
N ALA A 85 15.29 4.09 -1.91
CA ALA A 85 14.56 3.33 -0.88
C ALA A 85 13.57 2.38 -1.54
N GLN A 86 13.19 1.32 -0.83
CA GLN A 86 11.94 0.60 -1.04
C GLN A 86 11.14 0.66 0.28
N ILE A 87 9.92 1.21 0.24
CA ILE A 87 9.06 1.29 1.43
C ILE A 87 8.26 -0.01 1.56
N GLU A 88 8.55 -0.82 2.58
CA GLU A 88 7.95 -2.15 2.76
C GLU A 88 6.85 -2.21 3.82
N ALA A 89 6.79 -1.23 4.72
CA ALA A 89 5.76 -1.23 5.75
C ALA A 89 5.12 0.14 5.93
N ILE A 90 3.86 0.07 6.31
CA ILE A 90 3.00 1.20 6.65
C ILE A 90 2.25 0.84 7.93
N HIS A 91 2.07 1.83 8.79
CA HIS A 91 1.14 1.76 9.90
C HIS A 91 0.37 3.08 10.03
N ILE A 92 -0.95 3.02 10.03
CA ILE A 92 -1.82 4.19 10.17
C ILE A 92 -2.14 4.34 11.67
N GLU A 93 -1.49 5.30 12.32
CA GLU A 93 -1.80 5.67 13.71
C GLU A 93 -3.11 6.46 13.77
N SER A 94 -3.34 7.33 12.78
CA SER A 94 -4.60 8.05 12.56
C SER A 94 -4.71 8.48 11.09
N PRO A 95 -5.88 8.96 10.62
CA PRO A 95 -6.02 9.48 9.25
C PRO A 95 -5.03 10.60 8.88
N SER A 96 -4.49 11.31 9.88
CA SER A 96 -3.52 12.39 9.67
C SER A 96 -2.08 12.01 10.03
N ALA A 97 -1.83 10.81 10.57
CA ALA A 97 -0.52 10.39 11.07
C ALA A 97 -0.20 8.95 10.65
N ILE A 98 0.80 8.80 9.77
CA ILE A 98 1.15 7.53 9.16
C ILE A 98 2.65 7.25 9.33
N TRP A 99 2.98 6.09 9.87
CA TRP A 99 4.34 5.60 10.01
C TRP A 99 4.72 4.75 8.80
N LEU A 100 5.95 4.93 8.30
CA LEU A 100 6.48 4.20 7.15
C LEU A 100 7.90 3.72 7.45
N THR A 101 8.27 2.54 6.94
CA THR A 101 9.65 2.03 7.01
C THR A 101 10.21 1.68 5.65
N SER A 102 11.47 2.03 5.41
CA SER A 102 12.23 1.56 4.26
C SER A 102 13.13 0.38 4.62
N GLU A 103 13.28 -0.56 3.68
CA GLU A 103 14.29 -1.63 3.78
C GLU A 103 15.70 -1.12 3.42
N ASP A 104 16.71 -1.94 3.76
CA ASP A 104 18.11 -1.75 3.37
C ASP A 104 18.38 -2.56 2.10
N GLU A 105 18.33 -1.90 0.95
CA GLU A 105 18.65 -2.52 -0.35
C GLU A 105 20.16 -2.50 -0.68
N GLY A 106 21.02 -2.16 0.29
CA GLY A 106 22.46 -2.02 0.09
C GLY A 106 22.90 -0.70 -0.55
N LEU A 107 21.96 0.19 -0.89
CA LEU A 107 22.21 1.53 -1.45
C LEU A 107 21.91 2.67 -0.46
N GLY A 108 21.41 2.36 0.75
CA GLY A 108 21.07 3.32 1.77
C GLY A 108 20.74 2.64 3.10
N LEU A 109 20.55 3.41 4.17
CA LEU A 109 20.18 2.88 5.47
C LEU A 109 18.65 2.69 5.58
N PRO A 110 18.18 1.68 6.34
CA PRO A 110 16.76 1.54 6.64
C PRO A 110 16.30 2.73 7.48
N ARG A 111 15.13 3.27 7.16
CA ARG A 111 14.59 4.49 7.79
C ARG A 111 13.21 4.22 8.34
N LEU A 112 12.92 4.81 9.50
CA LEU A 112 11.57 5.00 10.03
C LEU A 112 11.22 6.47 9.90
N PHE A 113 10.06 6.78 9.34
CA PHE A 113 9.60 8.16 9.21
C PHE A 113 8.08 8.27 9.39
N LYS A 114 7.65 9.46 9.81
CA LYS A 114 6.24 9.80 10.03
C LYS A 114 5.78 10.80 8.99
N VAL A 115 4.71 10.48 8.29
CA VAL A 115 3.99 11.37 7.38
C VAL A 115 2.83 11.98 8.14
N ASN A 116 2.74 13.31 8.12
CA ASN A 116 1.57 14.03 8.59
C ASN A 116 0.78 14.54 7.38
N ILE A 117 -0.50 14.18 7.29
CA ILE A 117 -1.42 14.65 6.24
C ILE A 117 -2.18 15.85 6.83
N ASN A 118 -2.07 17.02 6.17
CA ASN A 118 -2.80 18.23 6.54
C ASN A 118 -4.06 18.40 5.69
#